data_AF-A0A928BX44-F1
#
_entry.id   AF-A0A928BX44-F1
#
_cell.length_a   1.000
_cell.length_b   1.000
_cell.length_c   1.000
_cell.angle_alpha   90.00
_cell.angle_beta   90.00
_cell.angle_gamma   90.00
#
_symmetry.space_group_name_H-M   'P 1'
#
loop_
_entity.id
_entity.type
_entity.pdbx_description
1 polymer ?
#
loop_
_entity_poly.entity_id
_entity_poly.type
_entity_poly.pdbx_seq_one_letter_code
_entity_poly.pdbx_strand_id
1 'polypeptide(L)'
;MKKAILITSLALVFLALFNGLFFFIGGTEHSEANWVSYGFIHVAYACILLTPLFCRSGKKLEVLSYSLYLRAFFYFFTELVIGVICIWIDPENSKWPLIIQGVLLAIFLVLQIMSVLANDSTAETIQKQKTESMLIQDMAQRIRVGMREISDSSVKKLVERCYDAINNSSIQSFPEAADVELELRQAVDTLCTAIEKNNKEYIINAAKSIDSIVKERNAIIRKCRIN
;
A
#
# COMPACT_ATOMS: atom_id res chain seq x y z
N MET A 1 15.09 17.28 3.81
CA MET A 1 15.77 17.88 4.99
C MET A 1 14.80 18.54 5.96
N LYS A 2 14.06 19.61 5.61
CA LYS A 2 13.15 20.31 6.55
C LYS A 2 12.16 19.39 7.30
N LYS A 3 11.49 18.47 6.60
CA LYS A 3 10.54 17.51 7.20
C LYS A 3 11.20 16.55 8.20
N ALA A 4 12.38 16.03 7.87
CA ALA A 4 13.12 15.12 8.75
C ALA A 4 13.57 15.83 10.02
N ILE A 5 14.13 17.03 9.89
CA ILE A 5 14.53 17.87 11.04
C ILE A 5 13.32 18.16 11.95
N LEU A 6 12.16 18.47 11.37
CA LEU A 6 10.95 18.78 12.13
C LEU A 6 10.39 17.56 12.88
N ILE A 7 10.45 16.38 12.27
CA ILE A 7 10.07 15.10 12.92
C ILE A 7 11.06 14.78 14.05
N THR A 8 12.36 14.89 13.79
CA THR A 8 13.39 14.64 14.80
C THR A 8 13.29 15.64 15.96
N SER A 9 13.06 16.92 15.69
CA SER A 9 12.89 17.92 16.75
C SER A 9 11.65 17.64 17.59
N LEU A 10 10.52 17.28 16.95
CA LEU A 10 9.31 16.89 17.67
C LEU A 10 9.55 15.65 18.54
N ALA A 11 10.36 14.71 18.05
CA ALA A 11 10.71 13.51 18.79
C ALA A 11 11.53 13.83 20.06
N LEU A 12 12.47 14.78 19.96
CA LEU A 12 13.31 15.20 21.07
C LEU A 12 12.54 15.98 22.14
N VAL A 13 11.46 16.68 21.78
CA VAL A 13 10.65 17.44 22.76
C VAL A 13 10.06 16.52 23.83
N PHE A 14 9.46 15.39 23.43
CA PHE A 14 8.92 14.45 24.42
C PHE A 14 10.00 13.89 25.34
N LEU A 15 11.13 13.46 24.77
CA LEU A 15 12.24 12.93 25.55
C LEU A 15 12.75 13.95 26.58
N ALA A 16 12.99 15.19 26.14
CA ALA A 16 13.47 16.26 27.02
C ALA A 16 12.45 16.60 28.12
N LEU A 17 11.17 16.73 27.77
CA LEU A 17 10.12 17.04 28.74
C LEU A 17 9.92 15.91 29.74
N PHE A 18 9.79 14.68 29.29
CA PHE A 18 9.54 13.54 30.18
C PHE A 18 10.74 13.26 31.10
N ASN A 19 11.97 13.26 30.57
CA ASN A 19 13.18 13.13 31.38
C ASN A 19 13.29 14.27 32.39
N GLY A 20 13.06 15.51 31.94
CA GLY A 20 13.06 16.68 32.81
C GLY A 20 12.07 16.52 33.96
N LEU A 21 10.80 16.19 33.67
CA LEU A 21 9.80 15.99 34.71
C LEU A 21 10.17 14.84 35.65
N PHE A 22 10.63 13.71 35.12
CA PHE A 22 11.00 12.54 35.91
C PHE A 22 12.12 12.86 36.93
N PHE A 23 13.21 13.50 36.48
CA PHE A 23 14.35 13.80 37.35
C PHE A 23 14.20 15.08 38.18
N PHE A 24 13.58 16.15 37.65
CA PHE A 24 13.41 17.41 38.39
C PHE A 24 12.33 17.32 39.46
N ILE A 25 11.22 16.60 39.20
CA ILE A 25 10.12 16.48 40.17
C ILE A 25 10.31 15.24 41.05
N GLY A 26 10.74 14.12 40.46
CA GLY A 26 10.90 12.86 41.19
C GLY A 26 12.24 12.72 41.92
N GLY A 27 13.20 13.63 41.70
CA GLY A 27 14.56 13.53 42.25
C GLY A 27 15.44 12.54 41.47
N THR A 28 16.58 12.16 42.06
CA THR A 28 17.53 11.21 41.44
C THR A 28 17.48 9.80 42.04
N GLU A 29 16.81 9.66 43.19
CA GLU A 29 16.60 8.37 43.85
C GLU A 29 15.21 7.86 43.49
N HIS A 30 15.15 6.73 42.80
CA HIS A 30 13.91 6.10 42.36
C HIS A 30 13.93 4.62 42.68
N SER A 31 12.75 4.08 43.03
CA SER A 31 12.56 2.65 43.24
C SER A 31 12.78 1.84 41.95
N GLU A 32 12.95 0.52 42.10
CA GLU A 32 12.98 -0.40 40.96
C GLU A 32 11.69 -0.33 40.13
N ALA A 33 10.54 -0.17 40.77
CA ALA A 33 9.24 -0.07 40.09
C ALA A 33 9.13 1.17 39.20
N ASN A 34 9.69 2.29 39.65
CA ASN A 34 9.75 3.54 38.89
C ASN A 34 10.66 3.38 37.66
N TRP A 35 11.81 2.73 37.81
CA TRP A 35 12.72 2.45 36.69
C TRP A 35 12.12 1.53 35.64
N VAL A 36 11.40 0.48 36.07
CA VAL A 36 10.68 -0.41 35.16
C VAL A 36 9.68 0.40 34.33
N SER A 37 8.85 1.20 34.99
CA SER A 37 7.81 2.01 34.33
C SER A 37 8.40 3.07 33.40
N TYR A 38 9.46 3.73 33.84
CA TYR A 38 10.24 4.65 33.03
C TYR A 38 10.75 3.97 31.74
N GLY A 39 11.29 2.76 31.86
CA GLY A 39 11.79 1.98 30.74
C GLY A 39 10.70 1.65 29.72
N PHE A 40 9.55 1.14 30.15
CA PHE A 40 8.45 0.79 29.24
C PHE A 40 7.87 2.00 28.53
N ILE A 41 7.74 3.16 29.19
CA ILE A 41 7.31 4.41 28.53
C ILE A 41 8.27 4.76 27.39
N HIS A 42 9.58 4.63 27.61
CA HIS A 42 10.58 4.87 26.56
C HIS A 42 10.52 3.84 25.44
N VAL A 43 10.30 2.57 25.76
CA VAL A 43 10.11 1.51 24.74
C VAL A 43 8.87 1.80 23.89
N ALA A 44 7.74 2.14 24.50
CA ALA A 44 6.52 2.48 23.77
C ALA A 44 6.70 3.74 22.91
N TYR A 45 7.45 4.72 23.41
CA TYR A 45 7.82 5.89 22.62
C TYR A 45 8.71 5.53 21.42
N ALA A 46 9.71 4.67 21.64
CA ALA A 46 10.56 4.16 20.57
C ALA A 46 9.73 3.39 19.53
N CYS A 47 8.70 2.65 19.92
CA CYS A 47 7.80 1.98 18.98
C CYS A 47 7.10 2.97 18.03
N ILE A 48 6.69 4.17 18.49
CA ILE A 48 6.18 5.22 17.59
C ILE A 48 7.27 5.63 16.58
N LEU A 49 8.49 5.89 17.06
CA LEU A 49 9.60 6.35 16.21
C LEU A 49 10.05 5.30 15.19
N LEU A 50 9.93 4.02 15.52
CA LEU A 50 10.26 2.90 14.66
C LEU A 50 9.13 2.53 13.69
N THR A 51 7.87 2.89 13.99
CA THR A 51 6.71 2.63 13.11
C THR A 51 6.94 3.06 11.64
N PRO A 52 7.54 4.23 11.32
CA PRO A 52 7.84 4.60 9.93
C PRO A 52 8.67 3.58 9.15
N LEU A 53 9.52 2.78 9.81
CA LEU A 53 10.35 1.76 9.15
C LEU A 53 9.49 0.64 8.53
N PHE A 54 8.26 0.47 9.01
CA PHE A 54 7.31 -0.54 8.55
C PHE A 54 6.21 0.05 7.65
N CYS A 55 6.23 1.37 7.39
CA CYS A 55 5.26 2.03 6.53
C CYS A 55 5.71 1.98 5.07
N ARG A 56 4.79 1.62 4.16
CA ARG A 56 5.02 1.67 2.71
C ARG A 56 4.52 2.99 2.12
N SER A 57 5.25 3.51 1.12
CA SER A 57 4.93 4.80 0.48
C SER A 57 4.11 4.62 -0.80
N GLY A 58 3.04 5.42 -0.96
CA GLY A 58 2.21 5.49 -2.16
C GLY A 58 0.74 5.84 -1.83
N LYS A 59 0.04 6.60 -2.68
CA LYS A 59 -1.31 7.16 -2.39
C LYS A 59 -2.36 6.16 -1.85
N LYS A 60 -2.34 4.89 -2.31
CA LYS A 60 -3.25 3.83 -1.80
C LYS A 60 -2.70 3.09 -0.56
N LEU A 61 -1.39 3.19 -0.31
CA LEU A 61 -0.67 2.58 0.81
C LEU A 61 -0.55 3.51 2.03
N GLU A 62 -0.84 4.80 1.85
CA GLU A 62 -0.86 5.81 2.91
C GLU A 62 -1.90 5.49 3.99
N VAL A 63 -3.07 4.96 3.61
CA VAL A 63 -4.12 4.56 4.56
C VAL A 63 -3.66 3.39 5.44
N LEU A 64 -2.97 2.40 4.84
CA LEU A 64 -2.38 1.27 5.56
C LEU A 64 -1.28 1.73 6.53
N SER A 65 -0.49 2.72 6.13
CA SER A 65 0.55 3.29 6.99
C SER A 65 -0.04 4.11 8.14
N TYR A 66 -1.11 4.87 7.89
CA TYR A 66 -1.78 5.67 8.91
C TYR A 66 -2.38 4.82 10.04
N SER A 67 -2.97 3.66 9.71
CA SER A 67 -3.52 2.76 10.72
C SER A 67 -2.45 2.18 11.66
N LEU A 68 -1.22 1.95 11.16
CA LEU A 68 -0.08 1.54 11.99
C LEU A 68 0.33 2.65 12.96
N TYR A 69 0.38 3.91 12.50
CA TYR A 69 0.69 5.06 13.36
C TYR A 69 -0.35 5.25 14.45
N LEU A 70 -1.64 5.19 14.11
CA LEU A 70 -2.71 5.33 15.10
C LEU A 70 -2.57 4.30 16.21
N ARG A 71 -2.28 3.04 15.85
CA ARG A 71 -2.13 1.96 16.83
C ARG A 71 -0.93 2.17 17.75
N ALA A 72 0.23 2.52 17.19
CA ALA A 72 1.42 2.84 17.98
C ALA A 72 1.19 4.04 18.90
N PHE A 73 0.45 5.05 18.43
CA PHE A 73 0.08 6.22 19.22
C PHE A 73 -0.85 5.88 20.39
N PHE A 74 -1.89 5.08 20.14
CA PHE A 74 -2.78 4.60 21.20
C PHE A 74 -2.03 3.76 22.24
N TYR A 75 -1.18 2.83 21.79
CA TYR A 75 -0.37 2.03 22.69
C TYR A 75 0.52 2.91 23.58
N PHE A 76 1.27 3.85 22.98
CA PHE A 76 2.10 4.78 23.74
C PHE A 76 1.32 5.60 24.75
N PHE A 77 0.15 6.14 24.39
CA PHE A 77 -0.64 6.92 25.35
C PHE A 77 -1.18 6.06 26.49
N THR A 78 -1.60 4.84 26.21
CA THR A 78 -2.00 3.87 27.24
C THR A 78 -0.83 3.53 28.16
N GLU A 79 0.33 3.24 27.59
CA GLU A 79 1.57 2.94 28.34
C GLU A 79 2.03 4.13 29.17
N LEU A 80 1.96 5.35 28.62
CA LEU A 80 2.30 6.58 29.31
C LEU A 80 1.41 6.79 30.54
N VAL A 81 0.09 6.63 30.40
CA VAL A 81 -0.85 6.79 31.52
C VAL A 81 -0.60 5.73 32.58
N ILE A 82 -0.48 4.46 32.19
CA ILE A 82 -0.25 3.34 33.13
C ILE A 82 1.10 3.48 33.82
N GLY A 83 2.17 3.78 33.08
CA GLY A 83 3.51 3.95 33.63
C GLY A 83 3.60 5.16 34.57
N VAL A 84 2.96 6.28 34.25
CA VAL A 84 2.88 7.44 35.17
C VAL A 84 2.12 7.09 36.45
N ILE A 85 1.02 6.33 36.35
CA ILE A 85 0.29 5.84 37.53
C ILE A 85 1.18 4.93 38.38
N CYS A 86 1.92 4.01 37.77
CA CYS A 86 2.86 3.15 38.49
C CYS A 86 3.97 3.94 39.17
N ILE A 87 4.52 4.97 38.51
CA ILE A 87 5.53 5.86 39.10
C ILE A 87 4.96 6.65 40.29
N TRP A 88 3.71 7.09 40.18
CA TRP A 88 3.07 7.89 41.23
C TRP A 88 2.65 7.07 42.44
N ILE A 89 2.16 5.84 42.24
CA ILE A 89 1.81 4.90 43.32
C ILE A 89 3.08 4.35 43.98
N ASP A 90 4.17 4.20 43.22
CA ASP A 90 5.45 3.64 43.63
C ASP A 90 5.30 2.32 44.41
N PRO A 91 4.80 1.25 43.77
CA PRO A 91 4.56 -0.02 44.45
C PRO A 91 5.88 -0.62 44.93
N GLU A 92 5.92 -1.07 46.20
CA GLU A 92 7.10 -1.72 46.81
C GLU A 92 7.63 -2.91 45.99
N ASN A 93 6.75 -3.57 45.23
CA ASN A 93 7.10 -4.73 44.41
C ASN A 93 7.08 -4.39 42.91
N SER A 94 8.26 -4.36 42.31
CA SER A 94 8.49 -4.07 40.88
C SER A 94 7.90 -5.12 39.92
N LYS A 95 7.53 -6.31 40.42
CA LYS A 95 6.95 -7.39 39.61
C LYS A 95 5.64 -7.00 38.95
N TRP A 96 4.79 -6.23 39.63
CA TRP A 96 3.46 -5.88 39.10
C TRP A 96 3.54 -4.91 37.90
N PRO A 97 4.27 -3.78 37.97
CA PRO A 97 4.53 -2.94 36.81
C PRO A 97 5.13 -3.74 35.64
N LEU A 98 6.12 -4.60 35.92
CA LEU A 98 6.78 -5.43 34.91
C LEU A 98 5.80 -6.35 34.16
N ILE A 99 4.92 -7.05 34.89
CA ILE A 99 3.94 -7.96 34.29
C ILE A 99 2.91 -7.18 33.47
N ILE A 100 2.32 -6.13 34.03
CA ILE A 100 1.24 -5.38 33.38
C ILE A 100 1.74 -4.74 32.09
N GLN A 101 2.84 -3.98 32.17
CA GLN A 101 3.40 -3.24 31.04
C GLN A 101 4.07 -4.20 30.02
N GLY A 102 4.67 -5.29 30.51
CA GLY A 102 5.21 -6.35 29.65
C GLY A 102 4.12 -7.06 28.84
N VAL A 103 2.96 -7.36 29.43
CA VAL A 103 1.83 -7.95 28.72
C VAL A 103 1.25 -6.97 27.69
N LEU A 104 1.12 -5.69 28.04
CA LEU A 104 0.67 -4.65 27.10
C LEU A 104 1.61 -4.55 25.89
N LEU A 105 2.92 -4.52 26.12
CA LEU A 105 3.92 -4.52 25.06
C LEU A 105 3.80 -5.77 24.18
N ALA A 106 3.66 -6.96 24.78
CA ALA A 106 3.55 -8.21 24.03
C ALA A 106 2.29 -8.22 23.12
N ILE A 107 1.13 -7.82 23.65
CA ILE A 107 -0.11 -7.71 22.88
C ILE A 107 0.07 -6.71 21.74
N PHE A 108 0.64 -5.54 22.01
CA PHE A 108 0.90 -4.53 20.99
C PHE A 108 1.79 -5.09 19.87
N LEU A 109 2.91 -5.74 20.20
CA LEU A 109 3.84 -6.27 19.22
C LEU A 109 3.20 -7.34 18.32
N VAL A 110 2.43 -8.27 18.91
CA VAL A 110 1.70 -9.29 18.14
C VAL A 110 0.72 -8.63 17.16
N LEU A 111 -0.09 -7.69 17.63
CA LEU A 111 -1.06 -6.97 16.80
C LEU A 111 -0.38 -6.13 15.71
N GLN A 112 0.76 -5.51 16.02
CA GLN A 112 1.52 -4.68 15.10
C GLN A 112 2.15 -5.54 13.98
N ILE A 113 2.80 -6.66 14.32
CA ILE A 113 3.42 -7.57 13.35
C ILE A 113 2.36 -8.16 12.42
N MET A 114 1.23 -8.63 12.94
CA MET A 114 0.13 -9.14 12.11
C MET A 114 -0.38 -8.08 11.13
N SER A 115 -0.49 -6.82 11.58
CA SER A 115 -0.92 -5.72 10.70
C SER A 115 0.10 -5.42 9.62
N VAL A 116 1.40 -5.49 9.91
CA VAL A 116 2.46 -5.30 8.90
C VAL A 116 2.40 -6.41 7.85
N LEU A 117 2.25 -7.68 8.26
CA LEU A 117 2.12 -8.81 7.35
C LEU A 117 0.89 -8.71 6.45
N ALA A 118 -0.26 -8.33 7.01
CA ALA A 118 -1.48 -8.12 6.24
C ALA A 118 -1.36 -6.93 5.26
N ASN A 119 -0.69 -5.86 5.70
CA ASN A 119 -0.43 -4.69 4.88
C ASN A 119 0.49 -5.02 3.68
N ASP A 120 1.50 -5.87 3.87
CA ASP A 120 2.42 -6.28 2.81
C ASP A 120 1.72 -7.09 1.71
N SER A 121 0.87 -8.06 2.08
CA SER A 121 0.05 -8.80 1.12
C SER A 121 -0.92 -7.89 0.35
N THR A 122 -1.53 -6.94 1.06
CA THR A 122 -2.44 -5.95 0.44
C THR A 122 -1.68 -5.02 -0.49
N ALA A 123 -0.47 -4.59 -0.12
CA ALA A 123 0.39 -3.74 -0.91
C ALA A 123 0.79 -4.39 -2.24
N GLU A 124 1.18 -5.66 -2.20
CA GLU A 124 1.50 -6.45 -3.40
C GLU A 124 0.30 -6.57 -4.33
N THR A 125 -0.88 -6.83 -3.77
CA THR A 125 -2.13 -6.90 -4.54
C THR A 125 -2.45 -5.56 -5.22
N ILE A 126 -2.34 -4.45 -4.50
CA ILE A 126 -2.55 -3.10 -5.06
C ILE A 126 -1.55 -2.80 -6.18
N GLN A 127 -0.28 -3.17 -5.99
CA GLN A 127 0.77 -2.95 -6.99
C GLN A 127 0.52 -3.80 -8.24
N LYS A 128 0.16 -5.08 -8.07
CA LYS A 128 -0.21 -5.98 -9.16
C LYS A 128 -1.38 -5.40 -9.97
N GLN A 129 -2.48 -5.02 -9.30
CA GLN A 129 -3.63 -4.40 -9.96
C GLN A 129 -3.27 -3.13 -10.73
N LYS A 130 -2.35 -2.31 -10.20
CA LYS A 130 -1.89 -1.10 -10.88
C LYS A 130 -1.14 -1.43 -12.17
N THR A 131 -0.23 -2.41 -12.14
CA THR A 131 0.51 -2.86 -13.33
C THR A 131 -0.44 -3.42 -14.39
N GLU A 132 -1.37 -4.29 -13.99
CA GLU A 132 -2.34 -4.89 -14.92
C GLU A 132 -3.26 -3.82 -15.56
N SER A 133 -3.72 -2.84 -14.76
CA SER A 133 -4.48 -1.70 -15.27
C SER A 133 -3.71 -0.84 -16.26
N MET A 134 -2.40 -0.63 -16.04
CA MET A 134 -1.58 0.17 -16.94
C MET A 134 -1.44 -0.50 -18.31
N LEU A 135 -1.36 -1.84 -18.35
CA LEU A 135 -1.21 -2.60 -19.59
C LEU A 135 -2.44 -2.45 -20.50
N ILE A 136 -3.64 -2.61 -19.93
CA ILE A 136 -4.90 -2.41 -20.67
C ILE A 136 -5.09 -0.95 -21.10
N GLN A 137 -4.79 -0.01 -20.21
CA GLN A 137 -4.90 1.42 -20.50
C GLN A 137 -3.93 1.88 -21.59
N ASP A 138 -2.71 1.36 -21.61
CA ASP A 138 -1.72 1.66 -22.65
C ASP A 138 -2.23 1.23 -24.03
N MET A 139 -2.70 -0.02 -24.15
CA MET A 139 -3.26 -0.54 -25.41
C MET A 139 -4.47 0.28 -25.87
N ALA A 140 -5.43 0.56 -24.97
CA ALA A 140 -6.59 1.38 -25.30
C ALA A 140 -6.18 2.79 -25.75
N GLN A 141 -5.22 3.42 -25.07
CA GLN A 141 -4.76 4.76 -25.41
C GLN A 141 -4.07 4.79 -26.78
N ARG A 142 -3.28 3.78 -27.13
CA ARG A 142 -2.63 3.69 -28.44
C ARG A 142 -3.64 3.59 -29.59
N ILE A 143 -4.67 2.77 -29.42
CA ILE A 143 -5.78 2.69 -30.39
C ILE A 143 -6.50 4.02 -30.50
N ARG A 144 -6.78 4.69 -29.36
CA ARG A 144 -7.45 5.99 -29.34
C ARG A 144 -6.66 7.07 -30.07
N VAL A 145 -5.34 7.07 -29.96
CA VAL A 145 -4.45 7.99 -30.69
C VAL A 145 -4.51 7.68 -32.18
N GLY A 146 -4.29 6.43 -32.60
CA GLY A 146 -4.33 6.05 -34.01
C GLY A 146 -5.68 6.34 -34.67
N MET A 147 -6.79 6.14 -33.96
CA MET A 147 -8.13 6.44 -34.47
C MET A 147 -8.33 7.90 -34.91
N ARG A 148 -7.53 8.85 -34.40
CA ARG A 148 -7.60 10.27 -34.81
C ARG A 148 -7.11 10.50 -36.24
N GLU A 149 -6.27 9.61 -36.76
CA GLU A 149 -5.65 9.72 -38.08
C GLU A 149 -6.53 9.09 -39.18
N ILE A 150 -7.57 8.34 -38.80
CA ILE A 150 -8.45 7.65 -39.73
C ILE A 150 -9.48 8.64 -40.30
N SER A 151 -9.42 8.86 -41.62
CA SER A 151 -10.40 9.70 -42.34
C SER A 151 -11.67 8.93 -42.73
N ASP A 152 -11.57 7.63 -43.00
CA ASP A 152 -12.71 6.81 -43.43
C ASP A 152 -13.65 6.51 -42.26
N SER A 153 -14.89 7.00 -42.32
CA SER A 153 -15.88 6.82 -41.27
C SER A 153 -16.23 5.36 -40.97
N SER A 154 -16.15 4.45 -41.96
CA SER A 154 -16.47 3.04 -41.76
C SER A 154 -15.37 2.32 -41.00
N VAL A 155 -14.11 2.58 -41.38
CA VAL A 155 -12.91 2.04 -40.73
C VAL A 155 -12.78 2.60 -39.32
N LYS A 156 -13.07 3.90 -39.14
CA LYS A 156 -13.03 4.56 -37.82
C LYS A 156 -13.99 3.90 -36.83
N LYS A 157 -15.24 3.63 -37.23
CA LYS A 157 -16.22 2.92 -36.39
C LYS A 157 -15.75 1.51 -36.00
N LEU A 158 -15.01 0.84 -36.87
CA LEU A 158 -14.47 -0.49 -36.57
C LEU A 158 -13.37 -0.42 -35.51
N VAL A 159 -12.44 0.54 -35.65
CA VAL A 159 -11.37 0.77 -34.67
C VAL A 159 -11.92 1.27 -33.33
N GLU A 160 -12.98 2.07 -33.34
CA GLU A 160 -13.70 2.50 -32.13
C GLU A 160 -14.26 1.31 -31.34
N ARG A 161 -14.82 0.29 -32.02
CA ARG A 161 -15.25 -0.93 -31.35
C ARG A 161 -14.11 -1.70 -30.70
N CYS A 162 -12.93 -1.75 -31.32
CA CYS A 162 -11.75 -2.37 -30.72
C CYS A 162 -11.29 -1.61 -29.47
N TYR A 163 -11.29 -0.27 -29.54
CA TYR A 163 -11.02 0.58 -28.39
C TYR A 163 -12.00 0.27 -27.25
N ASP A 164 -13.30 0.25 -27.52
CA ASP A 164 -14.31 -0.03 -26.51
C ASP A 164 -14.19 -1.45 -25.94
N ALA A 165 -13.86 -2.45 -26.77
CA ALA A 165 -13.68 -3.83 -26.34
C ALA A 165 -12.50 -3.96 -25.34
N ILE A 166 -11.36 -3.31 -25.62
CA ILE A 166 -10.20 -3.33 -24.73
C ILE A 166 -10.45 -2.46 -23.49
N ASN A 167 -10.98 -1.24 -23.65
CA ASN A 167 -11.20 -0.31 -22.56
C ASN A 167 -12.24 -0.81 -21.54
N ASN A 168 -13.22 -1.59 -21.99
CA ASN A 168 -14.22 -2.22 -21.11
C ASN A 168 -13.84 -3.65 -20.69
N SER A 169 -12.66 -4.14 -21.06
CA SER A 169 -12.19 -5.48 -20.66
C SER A 169 -11.81 -5.52 -19.18
N SER A 170 -11.68 -6.74 -18.64
CA SER A 170 -11.23 -6.92 -17.26
C SER A 170 -9.81 -6.36 -17.06
N ILE A 171 -9.65 -5.49 -16.06
CA ILE A 171 -8.34 -4.97 -15.63
C ILE A 171 -7.46 -6.08 -15.05
N GLN A 172 -8.05 -7.11 -14.47
CA GLN A 172 -7.33 -8.22 -13.85
C GLN A 172 -6.62 -9.10 -14.89
N SER A 173 -5.44 -9.62 -14.55
CA SER A 173 -4.69 -10.61 -15.34
C SER A 173 -4.36 -11.86 -14.50
N PHE A 174 -4.04 -12.95 -15.19
CA PHE A 174 -3.66 -14.25 -14.63
C PHE A 174 -2.51 -14.84 -15.45
N PRO A 175 -1.61 -15.65 -14.85
CA PRO A 175 -0.53 -16.31 -15.59
C PRO A 175 -1.01 -17.12 -16.80
N GLU A 176 -2.17 -17.76 -16.69
CA GLU A 176 -2.81 -18.55 -17.75
C GLU A 176 -3.29 -17.69 -18.93
N ALA A 177 -3.42 -16.37 -18.74
CA ALA A 177 -3.76 -15.41 -19.79
C ALA A 177 -2.52 -14.72 -20.39
N ALA A 178 -1.30 -15.05 -19.95
CA ALA A 178 -0.10 -14.33 -20.38
C ALA A 178 0.14 -14.41 -21.90
N ASP A 179 -0.06 -15.58 -22.49
CA ASP A 179 0.15 -15.79 -23.93
C ASP A 179 -0.88 -15.01 -24.77
N VAL A 180 -2.16 -15.09 -24.40
CA VAL A 180 -3.23 -14.34 -25.10
C VAL A 180 -3.10 -12.82 -24.90
N GLU A 181 -2.55 -12.36 -23.77
CA GLU A 181 -2.25 -10.95 -23.53
C GLU A 181 -1.08 -10.46 -24.38
N LEU A 182 -0.06 -11.30 -24.60
CA LEU A 182 1.03 -11.01 -25.52
C LEU A 182 0.51 -10.92 -26.97
N GLU A 183 -0.31 -11.87 -27.40
CA GLU A 183 -0.96 -11.83 -28.72
C GLU A 183 -1.83 -10.59 -28.89
N LEU A 184 -2.61 -10.22 -27.86
CA LEU A 184 -3.43 -9.00 -27.89
C LEU A 184 -2.57 -7.76 -28.14
N ARG A 185 -1.44 -7.67 -27.42
CA ARG A 185 -0.50 -6.54 -27.58
C ARG A 185 0.07 -6.48 -28.99
N GLN A 186 0.50 -7.61 -29.55
CA GLN A 186 1.01 -7.69 -30.92
C GLN A 186 -0.07 -7.33 -31.96
N ALA A 187 -1.32 -7.74 -31.72
CA ALA A 187 -2.44 -7.38 -32.59
C ALA A 187 -2.72 -5.86 -32.56
N VAL A 188 -2.62 -5.23 -31.38
CA VAL A 188 -2.71 -3.76 -31.24
C VAL A 188 -1.56 -3.06 -31.95
N ASP A 189 -0.31 -3.56 -31.84
CA ASP A 189 0.84 -3.03 -32.58
C ASP A 189 0.61 -3.08 -34.09
N THR A 190 0.08 -4.20 -34.57
CA THR A 190 -0.25 -4.44 -35.98
C THR A 190 -1.35 -3.48 -36.45
N LEU A 191 -2.40 -3.29 -35.64
CA LEU A 191 -3.48 -2.35 -35.92
C LEU A 191 -2.95 -0.91 -36.05
N CYS A 192 -2.16 -0.44 -35.08
CA CYS A 192 -1.56 0.89 -35.12
C CYS A 192 -0.68 1.08 -36.37
N THR A 193 0.16 0.09 -36.70
CA THR A 193 1.00 0.13 -37.91
C THR A 193 0.17 0.17 -39.20
N ALA A 194 -0.96 -0.55 -39.24
CA ALA A 194 -1.86 -0.55 -40.39
C ALA A 194 -2.59 0.79 -40.57
N ILE A 195 -2.94 1.45 -39.45
CA ILE A 195 -3.51 2.81 -39.45
C ILE A 195 -2.51 3.81 -40.03
N GLU A 196 -1.27 3.81 -39.54
CA GLU A 196 -0.20 4.70 -40.03
C GLU A 196 0.05 4.53 -41.54
N LYS A 197 0.00 3.28 -42.03
CA LYS A 197 0.17 2.96 -43.45
C LYS A 197 -1.11 3.16 -44.28
N ASN A 198 -2.20 3.60 -43.66
CA ASN A 198 -3.53 3.77 -44.26
C ASN A 198 -4.03 2.53 -45.03
N ASN A 199 -3.68 1.33 -44.55
CA ASN A 199 -4.00 0.08 -45.22
C ASN A 199 -5.30 -0.53 -44.70
N LYS A 200 -6.42 -0.20 -45.36
CA LYS A 200 -7.77 -0.55 -44.92
C LYS A 200 -7.99 -2.05 -44.70
N GLU A 201 -7.46 -2.90 -45.58
CA GLU A 201 -7.64 -4.35 -45.48
C GLU A 201 -6.97 -4.91 -44.21
N TYR A 202 -5.74 -4.48 -43.95
CA TYR A 202 -5.00 -4.87 -42.75
C TYR A 202 -5.62 -4.31 -41.48
N ILE A 203 -6.17 -3.09 -41.51
CA ILE A 203 -6.93 -2.53 -40.37
C ILE A 203 -8.13 -3.41 -40.05
N ILE A 204 -8.91 -3.83 -41.07
CA ILE A 204 -10.10 -4.66 -40.87
C ILE A 204 -9.72 -6.03 -40.29
N ASN A 205 -8.66 -6.65 -40.81
CA ASN A 205 -8.20 -7.95 -40.34
C ASN A 205 -7.65 -7.89 -38.91
N ALA A 206 -6.82 -6.88 -38.59
CA ALA A 206 -6.30 -6.66 -37.24
C ALA A 206 -7.42 -6.37 -36.23
N ALA A 207 -8.42 -5.57 -36.62
CA ALA A 207 -9.57 -5.26 -35.76
C ALA A 207 -10.41 -6.51 -35.42
N LYS A 208 -10.65 -7.39 -36.39
CA LYS A 208 -11.34 -8.68 -36.16
C LYS A 208 -10.53 -9.60 -35.24
N SER A 209 -9.21 -9.64 -35.42
CA SER A 209 -8.32 -10.42 -34.57
C SER A 209 -8.37 -9.93 -33.12
N ILE A 210 -8.29 -8.61 -32.89
CA ILE A 210 -8.41 -8.01 -31.55
C ILE A 210 -9.74 -8.40 -30.88
N ASP A 211 -10.88 -8.32 -31.59
CA ASP A 211 -12.18 -8.70 -31.01
C ASP A 211 -12.22 -10.17 -30.57
N SER A 212 -11.63 -11.08 -31.36
CA SER A 212 -11.51 -12.50 -31.01
C SER A 212 -10.61 -12.71 -29.79
N ILE A 213 -9.42 -12.09 -29.78
CA ILE A 213 -8.44 -12.24 -28.70
C ILE A 213 -8.99 -11.69 -27.38
N VAL A 214 -9.70 -10.54 -27.41
CA VAL A 214 -10.34 -9.99 -26.20
C VAL A 214 -11.39 -10.94 -25.63
N LYS A 215 -12.19 -11.61 -26.47
CA LYS A 215 -13.18 -12.61 -26.02
C LYS A 215 -12.51 -13.81 -25.39
N GLU A 216 -11.44 -14.32 -26.00
CA GLU A 216 -10.65 -15.43 -25.48
C GLU A 216 -10.00 -15.09 -24.14
N ARG A 217 -9.33 -13.93 -24.06
CA ARG A 217 -8.78 -13.39 -22.81
C ARG A 217 -9.84 -13.33 -21.72
N ASN A 218 -11.00 -12.77 -22.01
CA ASN A 218 -12.09 -12.65 -21.03
C ASN A 218 -12.63 -14.02 -20.59
N ALA A 219 -12.65 -15.02 -21.48
CA ALA A 219 -13.06 -16.39 -21.15
C ALA A 219 -12.06 -17.07 -20.21
N ILE A 220 -10.75 -16.93 -20.47
CA ILE A 220 -9.67 -17.45 -19.60
C ILE A 220 -9.76 -16.80 -18.21
N ILE A 221 -9.83 -15.47 -18.16
CA ILE A 221 -9.98 -14.71 -16.91
C ILE A 221 -11.21 -15.16 -16.12
N ARG A 222 -12.34 -15.38 -16.81
CA ARG A 222 -13.57 -15.87 -16.16
C ARG A 222 -13.39 -17.25 -15.56
N LYS A 223 -12.69 -18.16 -16.26
CA LYS A 223 -12.38 -19.50 -15.76
C LYS A 223 -11.48 -19.46 -14.53
N CYS A 224 -10.42 -18.64 -14.55
CA CYS A 224 -9.51 -18.48 -13.43
C CYS A 224 -10.14 -17.81 -12.20
N ARG A 225 -11.29 -17.13 -12.33
CA ARG A 225 -12.04 -16.58 -11.18
C ARG A 225 -12.89 -17.61 -10.44
N ILE A 226 -13.27 -18.69 -11.11
CA ILE A 226 -14.20 -19.70 -10.59
C ILE A 226 -13.42 -20.83 -9.89
N ASN A 227 -12.17 -21.05 -10.31
CA ASN A 227 -11.24 -21.98 -9.68
C ASN A 227 -10.44 -21.30 -8.57
#